data_AF-A0A9D4MHH5-F1
#
_entry.id   AF-A0A9D4MHH5-F1
#
_cell.length_a   1.000
_cell.length_b   1.000
_cell.length_c   1.000
_cell.angle_alpha   90.00
_cell.angle_beta   90.00
_cell.angle_gamma   90.00
#
_symmetry.space_group_name_H-M   'P 1'
#
loop_
_entity.id
_entity.type
_entity.pdbx_description
1 polymer ?
#
loop_
_entity_poly.entity_id
_entity_poly.type
_entity_poly.pdbx_seq_one_letter_code
_entity_poly.pdbx_strand_id
1 'polypeptide(L)'
;MSTCTAHTPVLTISTCTAHTPVLTMSTCTAHTPVLTMSTCTAHTPVLTMSTCTAQTPVLSMSSCTSHTPVLTMSTCTANTPVLTMSTCTAHTPVLTMSTCTAHTPVLTMSTCTAHTPVLTMSTCTAHTPVLTMSTCTAHTPVLTMSTCTAHTPVLTMSTCTAHTPVLTMSTCTAHTPVLTTYTGTVHTPVLTMSTCTAHTPVFTMST
;
A
#
# COMPACT_ATOMS: atom_id res chain seq x y z
N MET A 1 -21.70 14.19 -33.34
CA MET A 1 -20.33 13.92 -32.85
C MET A 1 -19.47 13.58 -34.05
N SER A 2 -18.47 14.40 -34.37
CA SER A 2 -17.57 14.12 -35.49
C SER A 2 -16.51 13.11 -35.05
N THR A 3 -16.50 11.92 -35.62
CA THR A 3 -15.44 10.92 -35.42
C THR A 3 -14.29 11.20 -36.39
N CYS A 4 -13.06 11.14 -35.91
CA CYS A 4 -11.85 11.31 -36.71
C CYS A 4 -11.14 9.97 -36.86
N THR A 5 -10.65 9.65 -38.06
CA THR A 5 -9.66 8.59 -38.29
C THR A 5 -8.41 9.23 -38.89
N ALA A 6 -7.28 9.09 -38.21
CA ALA A 6 -6.04 9.78 -38.57
C ALA A 6 -4.92 8.81 -38.96
N HIS A 7 -4.37 9.04 -40.15
CA HIS A 7 -3.17 8.38 -40.69
C HIS A 7 -1.97 9.36 -40.78
N THR A 8 -2.13 10.56 -40.25
CA THR A 8 -1.08 11.59 -40.06
C THR A 8 -1.29 12.25 -38.70
N PRO A 9 -0.26 12.86 -38.08
CA PRO A 9 -0.39 13.48 -36.78
C PRO A 9 -1.56 14.47 -36.72
N VAL A 10 -2.43 14.33 -35.71
CA VAL A 10 -3.69 15.08 -35.64
C VAL A 10 -3.90 15.75 -34.29
N LEU A 11 -4.49 16.94 -34.33
CA LEU A 11 -5.08 17.65 -33.20
C LEU A 11 -6.59 17.64 -33.35
N THR A 12 -7.33 17.15 -32.37
CA THR A 12 -8.80 17.08 -32.44
C THR A 12 -9.47 17.34 -31.09
N ILE A 13 -10.68 17.89 -31.13
CA ILE A 13 -11.50 18.09 -29.93
C ILE A 13 -12.47 16.93 -29.68
N SER A 14 -12.66 16.06 -30.67
CA SER A 14 -13.66 14.99 -30.68
C SER A 14 -13.03 13.59 -30.71
N THR A 15 -13.88 12.57 -30.73
CA THR A 15 -13.49 11.16 -30.74
C THR A 15 -12.56 10.85 -31.91
N CYS A 16 -11.42 10.20 -31.62
CA CYS A 16 -10.42 9.89 -32.64
C CYS A 16 -9.89 8.46 -32.52
N THR A 17 -9.83 7.78 -33.66
CA THR A 17 -9.04 6.56 -33.85
C THR A 17 -7.77 6.92 -34.63
N ALA A 18 -6.61 6.69 -34.05
CA ALA A 18 -5.33 7.15 -34.62
C ALA A 18 -4.33 6.01 -34.83
N HIS A 19 -3.74 5.98 -36.02
CA HIS A 19 -2.57 5.15 -36.36
C HIS A 19 -1.27 5.96 -36.43
N THR A 20 -1.32 7.20 -35.92
CA THR A 20 -0.22 8.17 -35.84
C THR A 20 -0.36 9.01 -34.57
N PRO A 21 0.71 9.65 -34.07
CA PRO A 21 0.64 10.44 -32.83
C PRO A 21 -0.53 11.43 -32.82
N VAL A 22 -1.27 11.47 -31.71
CA VAL A 22 -2.49 12.26 -31.60
C VAL A 22 -2.55 13.05 -30.30
N LEU A 23 -3.02 14.29 -30.42
CA LEU A 23 -3.42 15.14 -29.32
C LEU A 23 -4.95 15.30 -29.37
N THR A 24 -5.69 14.85 -28.35
CA THR A 24 -7.15 15.04 -28.30
C THR A 24 -7.67 15.57 -26.97
N MET A 25 -8.72 16.37 -27.05
CA MET A 25 -9.45 16.87 -25.87
C MET A 25 -10.47 15.86 -25.32
N SER A 26 -10.85 14.82 -26.07
CA SER A 26 -11.90 13.88 -25.65
C SER A 26 -11.43 12.42 -25.63
N THR A 27 -12.00 11.56 -26.46
CA THR A 27 -11.71 10.11 -26.45
C THR A 27 -10.76 9.73 -27.57
N CYS A 28 -9.73 8.96 -27.25
CA CYS A 28 -8.77 8.42 -28.20
C CYS A 28 -8.68 6.89 -28.10
N THR A 29 -8.72 6.24 -29.26
CA THR A 29 -8.20 4.87 -29.43
C THR A 29 -6.98 4.93 -30.33
N ALA A 30 -5.81 4.48 -29.88
CA ALA A 30 -4.60 4.60 -30.68
C ALA A 30 -3.66 3.39 -30.65
N HIS A 31 -2.94 3.25 -31.75
CA HIS A 31 -1.82 2.31 -31.92
C HIS A 31 -0.46 3.03 -31.98
N THR A 32 -0.40 4.28 -31.53
CA THR A 32 0.78 5.17 -31.52
C THR A 32 0.69 6.12 -30.32
N PRO A 33 1.80 6.73 -29.86
CA PRO A 33 1.81 7.58 -28.67
C PRO A 33 0.71 8.64 -28.64
N VAL A 34 0.05 8.78 -27.48
CA VAL A 34 -1.11 9.65 -27.30
C VAL A 34 -0.92 10.62 -26.16
N LEU A 35 -1.37 11.85 -26.38
CA LEU A 35 -1.65 12.83 -25.34
C LEU A 35 -3.16 13.14 -25.34
N THR A 36 -3.88 12.85 -24.25
CA THR A 36 -5.34 13.01 -24.18
C THR A 36 -5.81 13.68 -22.89
N MET A 37 -6.79 14.58 -23.00
CA MET A 37 -7.38 15.24 -21.82
C MET A 37 -8.45 14.39 -21.12
N SER A 38 -9.25 13.60 -21.85
CA SER A 38 -10.29 12.74 -21.24
C SER A 38 -9.91 11.27 -21.22
N THR A 39 -10.31 10.49 -22.23
CA THR A 39 -10.24 9.02 -22.17
C THR A 39 -9.32 8.48 -23.25
N CYS A 40 -8.37 7.64 -22.88
CA CYS A 40 -7.47 7.00 -23.84
C CYS A 40 -7.45 5.48 -23.67
N THR A 41 -7.66 4.76 -24.77
CA THR A 41 -7.35 3.34 -24.90
C THR A 41 -6.19 3.19 -25.88
N ALA A 42 -5.04 2.67 -25.46
CA ALA A 42 -3.90 2.57 -26.34
C ALA A 42 -3.04 1.32 -26.18
N HIS A 43 -2.46 0.91 -27.30
CA HIS A 43 -1.46 -0.15 -27.38
C HIS A 43 -0.01 0.40 -27.36
N THR A 44 0.17 1.67 -26.99
CA THR A 44 1.43 2.43 -27.01
C THR A 44 1.46 3.48 -25.91
N PRO A 45 2.63 4.02 -25.51
CA PRO A 45 2.74 4.89 -24.35
C PRO A 45 1.75 6.06 -24.36
N VAL A 46 1.14 6.32 -23.20
CA VAL A 46 0.08 7.33 -23.03
C VAL A 46 0.42 8.33 -21.95
N LEU A 47 0.15 9.60 -22.25
CA LEU A 47 -0.02 10.65 -21.25
C LEU A 47 -1.49 11.09 -21.23
N THR A 48 -2.17 10.92 -20.11
CA THR A 48 -3.61 11.24 -19.99
C THR A 48 -3.91 12.08 -18.75
N MET A 49 -4.83 13.05 -18.88
CA MET A 49 -5.30 13.83 -17.74
C MET A 49 -6.44 13.17 -16.96
N SER A 50 -7.29 12.37 -17.62
CA SER A 50 -8.37 11.64 -16.95
C SER A 50 -8.15 10.11 -16.94
N THR A 51 -8.81 9.38 -17.84
CA THR A 51 -8.93 7.91 -17.77
C THR A 51 -8.03 7.25 -18.82
N CYS A 52 -7.18 6.30 -18.42
CA CYS A 52 -6.35 5.54 -19.35
C CYS A 52 -6.49 4.02 -19.15
N THR A 53 -6.68 3.31 -20.26
CA THR A 53 -6.51 1.85 -20.35
C THR A 53 -5.42 1.55 -21.36
N ALA A 54 -4.34 0.90 -20.95
CA ALA A 54 -3.23 0.62 -21.87
C ALA A 54 -2.56 -0.73 -21.64
N GLN A 55 -1.91 -1.24 -22.70
CA GLN A 55 -1.00 -2.38 -22.62
C GLN A 55 0.47 -1.96 -22.72
N THR A 56 0.78 -0.69 -22.45
CA THR A 56 2.13 -0.11 -22.46
C THR A 56 2.24 1.00 -21.41
N PRO A 57 3.45 1.47 -21.05
CA PRO A 57 3.63 2.37 -19.92
C PRO A 57 2.76 3.63 -19.98
N VAL A 58 2.19 4.00 -18.83
CA VAL A 58 1.24 5.11 -18.71
C VAL A 58 1.69 6.11 -17.66
N LEU A 59 1.54 7.40 -17.99
CA LEU A 59 1.40 8.48 -17.03
C LEU A 59 -0.05 8.97 -17.04
N SER A 60 -0.73 8.92 -15.88
CA SER A 60 -2.10 9.41 -15.74
C SER A 60 -2.29 10.33 -14.54
N MET A 61 -3.03 11.43 -14.72
CA MET A 61 -3.37 12.32 -13.60
C MET A 61 -4.57 11.83 -12.79
N SER A 62 -5.55 11.15 -13.40
CA SER A 62 -6.67 10.59 -12.63
C SER A 62 -6.61 9.07 -12.51
N SER A 63 -7.07 8.32 -13.51
CA SER A 63 -7.26 6.87 -13.38
C SER A 63 -6.50 6.11 -14.45
N CYS A 64 -5.90 4.99 -14.06
CA CYS A 64 -5.21 4.11 -14.99
C CYS A 64 -5.44 2.63 -14.68
N THR A 65 -5.80 1.87 -15.71
CA THR A 65 -5.75 0.42 -15.72
C THR A 65 -4.69 -0.03 -16.73
N SER A 66 -3.69 -0.78 -16.29
CA SER A 66 -2.60 -1.20 -17.18
C SER A 66 -2.07 -2.60 -16.89
N HIS A 67 -1.57 -3.24 -17.95
CA HIS A 67 -0.79 -4.48 -17.88
C HIS A 67 0.74 -4.24 -17.95
N THR A 68 1.17 -2.98 -17.78
CA THR A 68 2.58 -2.54 -17.84
C THR A 68 2.81 -1.40 -16.84
N PRO A 69 4.08 -1.06 -16.50
CA PRO A 69 4.37 -0.12 -15.42
C PRO A 69 3.61 1.21 -15.52
N VAL A 70 3.14 1.71 -14.38
CA VAL A 70 2.28 2.91 -14.31
C VAL A 70 2.80 3.92 -13.30
N LEU A 71 2.73 5.19 -13.70
CA LEU A 71 2.77 6.34 -12.79
C LEU A 71 1.41 7.04 -12.78
N THR A 72 0.74 7.09 -11.63
CA THR A 72 -0.57 7.77 -11.50
C THR A 72 -0.63 8.71 -10.30
N MET A 73 -1.26 9.87 -10.46
CA MET A 73 -1.53 10.77 -9.33
C MET A 73 -2.76 10.32 -8.49
N SER A 74 -3.84 9.82 -9.11
CA SER A 74 -5.04 9.42 -8.35
C SER A 74 -5.15 7.90 -8.18
N THR A 75 -5.80 7.18 -9.10
CA THR A 75 -6.16 5.77 -8.93
C THR A 75 -5.47 4.86 -9.94
N CYS A 76 -4.87 3.76 -9.49
CA CYS A 76 -4.23 2.78 -10.36
C CYS A 76 -4.64 1.35 -10.04
N THR A 77 -5.01 0.61 -11.09
CA THR A 77 -5.15 -0.85 -11.05
C THR A 77 -4.17 -1.46 -12.05
N ALA A 78 -3.22 -2.28 -11.58
CA ALA A 78 -2.22 -2.86 -12.48
C ALA A 78 -1.76 -4.27 -12.12
N ASN A 79 -1.30 -4.98 -13.15
CA ASN A 79 -0.67 -6.30 -13.04
C ASN A 79 0.87 -6.23 -13.14
N THR A 80 1.44 -5.04 -12.95
CA THR A 80 2.86 -4.72 -13.10
C THR A 80 3.25 -3.57 -12.17
N PRO A 81 4.54 -3.35 -11.87
CA PRO A 81 4.95 -2.40 -10.84
C PRO A 81 4.32 -1.01 -10.97
N VAL A 82 3.90 -0.44 -9.84
CA VAL A 82 3.16 0.82 -9.78
C VAL A 82 3.81 1.81 -8.84
N LEU A 83 3.87 3.07 -9.28
CA LEU A 83 4.07 4.23 -8.43
C LEU A 83 2.79 5.09 -8.44
N THR A 84 2.17 5.31 -7.27
CA THR A 84 0.93 6.10 -7.17
C THR A 84 0.88 7.04 -5.98
N MET A 85 0.32 8.23 -6.15
CA MET A 85 0.16 9.19 -5.04
C MET A 85 -1.08 8.91 -4.18
N SER A 86 -2.21 8.53 -4.78
CA SER A 86 -3.45 8.28 -4.00
C SER A 86 -3.71 6.79 -3.77
N THR A 87 -4.44 6.11 -4.65
CA THR A 87 -4.92 4.74 -4.40
C THR A 87 -4.38 3.74 -5.42
N CYS A 88 -3.85 2.62 -4.95
CA CYS A 88 -3.33 1.56 -5.80
C CYS A 88 -3.87 0.18 -5.41
N THR A 89 -4.33 -0.58 -6.42
CA THR A 89 -4.61 -2.01 -6.33
C THR A 89 -3.70 -2.74 -7.30
N ALA A 90 -2.83 -3.64 -6.82
CA ALA A 90 -1.91 -4.33 -7.70
C ALA A 90 -1.59 -5.77 -7.30
N HIS A 91 -1.22 -6.56 -8.31
CA HIS A 91 -0.71 -7.93 -8.17
C HIS A 91 0.83 -8.02 -8.30
N THR A 92 1.51 -6.88 -8.17
CA THR A 92 2.97 -6.72 -8.33
C THR A 92 3.49 -5.59 -7.45
N PRO A 93 4.81 -5.49 -7.17
CA PRO A 93 5.34 -4.56 -6.19
C PRO A 93 4.86 -3.12 -6.36
N VAL A 94 4.52 -2.47 -5.24
CA VAL A 94 3.91 -1.13 -5.22
C VAL A 94 4.67 -0.18 -4.32
N LEU A 95 4.83 1.06 -4.81
CA LEU A 95 5.15 2.22 -3.99
C LEU A 95 3.96 3.19 -4.01
N THR A 96 3.38 3.50 -2.85
CA THR A 96 2.21 4.40 -2.76
C THR A 96 2.31 5.41 -1.61
N MET A 97 1.85 6.64 -1.84
CA MET A 97 1.81 7.66 -0.78
C MET A 97 0.57 7.55 0.11
N SER A 98 -0.61 7.26 -0.44
CA SER A 98 -1.84 7.15 0.36
C SER A 98 -2.24 5.70 0.64
N THR A 99 -3.07 5.07 -0.18
CA THR A 99 -3.67 3.77 0.16
C THR A 99 -3.27 2.68 -0.83
N CYS A 100 -2.80 1.53 -0.34
CA CYS A 100 -2.43 0.39 -1.19
C CYS A 100 -3.11 -0.91 -0.75
N THR A 101 -3.68 -1.63 -1.73
CA THR A 101 -4.09 -3.03 -1.59
C THR A 101 -3.26 -3.89 -2.54
N ALA A 102 -2.49 -4.84 -2.02
CA ALA A 102 -1.64 -5.66 -2.88
C ALA A 102 -1.47 -7.11 -2.44
N HIS A 103 -1.15 -7.96 -3.43
CA HIS A 103 -0.78 -9.36 -3.25
C HIS A 103 0.72 -9.61 -3.43
N THR A 104 1.53 -8.56 -3.32
CA THR A 104 2.99 -8.55 -3.50
C THR A 104 3.63 -7.44 -2.66
N PRO A 105 4.95 -7.48 -2.39
CA PRO A 105 5.59 -6.56 -1.46
C PRO A 105 5.25 -5.08 -1.69
N VAL A 106 4.97 -4.37 -0.59
CA VAL A 106 4.49 -2.98 -0.61
C VAL A 106 5.36 -2.07 0.25
N LEU A 107 5.64 -0.87 -0.28
CA LEU A 107 6.09 0.28 0.48
C LEU A 107 5.00 1.36 0.45
N THR A 108 4.48 1.78 1.61
CA THR A 108 3.42 2.80 1.68
C THR A 108 3.63 3.83 2.78
N MET A 109 3.29 5.10 2.52
CA MET A 109 3.37 6.16 3.54
C MET A 109 2.13 6.22 4.44
N SER A 110 0.93 5.99 3.91
CA SER A 110 -0.31 6.04 4.72
C SER A 110 -0.85 4.66 5.06
N THR A 111 -1.76 4.09 4.27
CA THR A 111 -2.50 2.87 4.62
C THR A 111 -2.19 1.71 3.68
N CYS A 112 -1.94 0.52 4.23
CA CYS A 112 -1.67 -0.68 3.43
C CYS A 112 -2.47 -1.89 3.93
N THR A 113 -3.11 -2.58 2.99
CA THR A 113 -3.68 -3.93 3.19
C THR A 113 -2.94 -4.90 2.27
N ALA A 114 -2.26 -5.90 2.82
CA ALA A 114 -1.50 -6.83 1.98
C ALA A 114 -1.49 -8.28 2.47
N HIS A 115 -1.29 -9.18 1.51
CA HIS A 115 -1.07 -10.61 1.73
C HIS A 115 0.40 -11.01 1.54
N THR A 116 1.31 -10.04 1.60
CA THR A 116 2.76 -10.17 1.39
C THR A 116 3.53 -9.14 2.20
N PRO A 117 4.85 -9.29 2.42
CA PRO A 117 5.60 -8.42 3.32
C PRO A 117 5.42 -6.92 3.04
N VAL A 118 5.26 -6.14 4.12
CA VAL A 118 4.94 -4.71 4.04
C VAL A 118 5.91 -3.87 4.85
N LEU A 119 6.30 -2.73 4.28
CA LEU A 119 6.88 -1.60 5.00
C LEU A 119 5.91 -0.41 4.93
N THR A 120 5.46 0.10 6.08
CA THR A 120 4.51 1.23 6.13
C THR A 120 4.83 2.26 7.20
N MET A 121 4.60 3.55 6.89
CA MET A 121 4.81 4.63 7.87
C MET A 121 3.60 4.85 8.79
N SER A 122 2.37 4.73 8.28
CA SER A 122 1.16 4.95 9.10
C SER A 122 0.47 3.64 9.49
N THR A 123 -0.50 3.15 8.72
CA THR A 123 -1.36 2.02 9.13
C THR A 123 -1.18 0.80 8.22
N CYS A 124 -1.01 -0.39 8.80
CA CYS A 124 -0.88 -1.62 8.04
C CYS A 124 -1.78 -2.73 8.60
N THR A 125 -2.52 -3.39 7.72
CA THR A 125 -3.23 -4.65 7.97
C THR A 125 -2.62 -5.73 7.08
N ALA A 126 -2.04 -6.78 7.67
CA ALA A 126 -1.39 -7.82 6.85
C ALA A 126 -1.52 -9.25 7.38
N HIS A 127 -1.43 -10.19 6.44
CA HIS A 127 -1.36 -11.63 6.71
C HIS A 127 0.05 -12.20 6.51
N THR A 128 1.07 -11.34 6.55
CA THR A 128 2.50 -11.64 6.31
C THR A 128 3.37 -10.64 7.06
N PRO A 129 4.67 -10.94 7.30
CA PRO A 129 5.52 -10.10 8.14
C PRO A 129 5.49 -8.60 7.80
N VAL A 130 5.42 -7.78 8.85
CA VAL A 130 5.25 -6.32 8.72
C VAL A 130 6.32 -5.56 9.51
N LEU A 131 6.82 -4.48 8.89
CA LEU A 131 7.51 -3.39 9.57
C LEU A 131 6.66 -2.12 9.47
N THR A 132 6.28 -1.52 10.60
CA THR A 132 5.44 -0.31 10.62
C THR A 132 5.91 0.73 11.64
N MET A 133 5.82 2.02 11.30
CA MET A 133 6.15 3.11 12.24
C MET A 133 4.99 3.47 13.17
N SER A 134 3.74 3.51 12.67
CA SER A 134 2.58 3.89 13.50
C SER A 134 1.78 2.67 13.97
N THR A 135 0.77 2.21 13.22
CA THR A 135 -0.19 1.21 13.71
C THR A 135 -0.19 -0.05 12.84
N CYS A 136 -0.07 -1.23 13.45
CA CYS A 136 -0.14 -2.51 12.73
C CYS A 136 -1.19 -3.45 13.32
N THR A 137 -1.97 -4.08 12.45
CA THR A 137 -2.82 -5.24 12.76
C THR A 137 -2.35 -6.41 11.91
N ALA A 138 -1.87 -7.50 12.53
CA ALA A 138 -1.36 -8.62 11.76
C ALA A 138 -1.64 -10.00 12.35
N HIS A 139 -1.67 -10.99 11.46
CA HIS A 139 -1.75 -12.41 11.80
C HIS A 139 -0.40 -13.13 11.60
N THR A 140 0.70 -12.38 11.58
CA THR A 140 2.08 -12.83 11.33
C THR A 140 3.08 -11.93 12.05
N PRO A 141 4.35 -12.34 12.24
CA PRO A 141 5.31 -11.58 13.04
C PRO A 141 5.43 -10.11 12.65
N VAL A 142 5.47 -9.23 13.66
CA VAL A 142 5.46 -7.77 13.48
C VAL A 142 6.61 -7.10 14.21
N LEU A 143 7.21 -6.10 13.55
CA LEU A 143 8.03 -5.07 14.18
C LEU A 143 7.31 -3.71 14.05
N THR A 144 7.00 -3.06 15.17
CA THR A 144 6.30 -1.75 15.15
C THR A 144 6.87 -0.73 16.14
N MET A 145 6.92 0.55 15.75
CA MET A 145 7.38 1.62 16.66
C MET A 145 6.27 2.13 17.60
N SER A 146 5.04 2.27 17.12
CA SER A 146 3.94 2.80 17.96
C SER A 146 3.00 1.70 18.45
N THR A 147 1.93 1.36 17.73
CA THR A 147 0.87 0.48 18.22
C THR A 147 0.77 -0.81 17.40
N CYS A 148 0.67 -1.97 18.06
CA CYS A 148 0.52 -3.25 17.38
C CYS A 148 -0.57 -4.11 18.02
N THR A 149 -1.47 -4.64 17.20
CA THR A 149 -2.41 -5.70 17.54
C THR A 149 -2.07 -6.95 16.74
N ALA A 150 -1.68 -8.05 17.39
CA ALA A 150 -1.29 -9.25 16.65
C ALA A 150 -1.69 -10.58 17.32
N HIS A 151 -1.85 -11.60 16.47
CA HIS A 151 -2.08 -12.99 16.88
C HIS A 151 -0.81 -13.85 16.73
N THR A 152 0.35 -13.22 16.65
CA THR A 152 1.67 -13.82 16.40
C THR A 152 2.77 -12.99 17.05
N PRO A 153 4.00 -13.51 17.24
CA PRO A 153 5.05 -12.82 18.00
C PRO A 153 5.28 -11.37 17.55
N VAL A 154 5.42 -10.46 18.52
CA VAL A 154 5.56 -9.02 18.27
C VAL A 154 6.80 -8.46 18.96
N LEU A 155 7.50 -7.57 18.24
CA LEU A 155 8.44 -6.61 18.80
C LEU A 155 7.88 -5.19 18.63
N THR A 156 7.63 -4.49 19.74
CA THR A 156 7.07 -3.14 19.72
C THR A 156 7.81 -2.18 20.65
N MET A 157 7.93 -0.90 20.26
CA MET A 157 8.50 0.13 21.15
C MET A 157 7.46 0.76 22.09
N SER A 158 6.23 1.02 21.62
CA SER A 158 5.21 1.68 22.45
C SER A 158 4.14 0.71 22.98
N THR A 159 3.04 0.48 22.26
CA THR A 159 1.88 -0.25 22.79
C THR A 159 1.60 -1.53 22.02
N CYS A 160 1.45 -2.65 22.73
CA CYS A 160 1.14 -3.94 22.11
C CYS A 160 -0.07 -4.61 22.76
N THR A 161 -0.97 -5.13 21.92
CA THR A 161 -2.01 -6.08 22.32
C THR A 161 -1.78 -7.38 21.55
N ALA A 162 -1.49 -8.48 22.24
CA ALA A 162 -1.23 -9.74 21.55
C ALA A 162 -1.72 -10.99 22.29
N HIS A 163 -1.99 -12.03 21.52
CA HIS A 163 -2.34 -13.37 22.03
C HIS A 163 -1.16 -14.36 21.96
N THR A 164 0.05 -13.83 21.78
CA THR A 164 1.31 -14.57 21.55
C THR A 164 2.48 -13.82 22.15
N PRO A 165 3.67 -14.44 22.33
CA PRO A 165 4.78 -13.82 23.03
C PRO A 165 5.14 -12.41 22.50
N VAL A 166 5.38 -11.47 23.43
CA VAL A 166 5.66 -10.06 23.11
C VAL A 166 6.96 -9.60 23.76
N LEU A 167 7.74 -8.86 22.99
CA LEU A 167 8.77 -7.96 23.50
C LEU A 167 8.29 -6.51 23.30
N THR A 168 8.08 -5.79 24.41
CA THR A 168 7.68 -4.36 24.36
C THR A 168 8.60 -3.48 25.19
N MET A 169 8.79 -2.23 24.78
CA MET A 169 9.52 -1.24 25.58
C MET A 169 8.60 -0.36 26.46
N SER A 170 7.30 -0.31 26.20
CA SER A 170 6.39 0.52 27.00
C SER A 170 5.23 -0.30 27.56
N THR A 171 4.10 -0.34 26.86
CA THR A 171 2.88 -0.95 27.37
C THR A 171 2.56 -2.24 26.61
N CYS A 172 2.12 -3.27 27.32
CA CYS A 172 1.65 -4.50 26.70
C CYS A 172 0.45 -5.10 27.43
N THR A 173 -0.55 -5.53 26.66
CA THR A 173 -1.64 -6.39 27.10
C THR A 173 -1.50 -7.73 26.38
N ALA A 174 -1.25 -8.82 27.11
CA ALA A 174 -1.13 -10.13 26.46
C ALA A 174 -1.65 -11.31 27.28
N HIS A 175 -2.06 -12.35 26.57
CA HIS A 175 -2.50 -13.62 27.14
C HIS A 175 -1.42 -14.72 27.16
N THR A 176 -0.18 -14.33 26.88
CA THR A 176 1.00 -15.19 26.73
C THR A 176 2.24 -14.47 27.25
N PRO A 177 3.38 -15.16 27.45
CA PRO A 177 4.54 -14.56 28.12
C PRO A 177 5.00 -13.26 27.49
N VAL A 178 5.31 -12.28 28.34
CA VAL A 178 5.75 -10.92 27.93
C VAL A 178 7.08 -10.58 28.58
N LEU A 179 7.95 -9.96 27.80
CA LEU A 179 9.08 -9.18 28.30
C LEU A 179 8.77 -7.70 28.03
N THR A 180 8.60 -6.92 29.11
CA THR A 180 8.28 -5.49 29.06
C THR A 180 9.26 -4.68 29.90
N THR A 181 9.58 -3.44 29.51
CA THR A 181 10.40 -2.56 30.35
C THR A 181 9.60 -1.58 31.21
N TYR A 182 8.29 -1.41 31.01
CA TYR A 182 7.53 -0.37 31.74
C TYR A 182 6.21 -0.84 32.36
N THR A 183 5.16 -1.03 31.55
CA THR A 183 3.84 -1.47 32.03
C THR A 183 3.37 -2.72 31.27
N GLY A 184 2.76 -3.64 31.99
CA GLY A 184 2.18 -4.85 31.40
C GLY A 184 0.91 -5.29 32.12
N THR A 185 -0.09 -5.74 31.35
CA THR A 185 -1.27 -6.45 31.86
C THR A 185 -1.30 -7.83 31.23
N VAL A 186 -1.06 -8.88 32.02
CA VAL A 186 -0.80 -10.23 31.50
C VAL A 186 -1.49 -11.34 32.27
N HIS A 187 -1.96 -12.34 31.56
CA HIS A 187 -2.59 -13.53 32.15
C HIS A 187 -1.62 -14.72 32.30
N THR A 188 -0.34 -14.51 31.99
CA THR A 188 0.73 -15.54 31.99
C THR A 188 2.06 -14.91 32.44
N PRO A 189 3.10 -15.71 32.71
CA PRO A 189 4.33 -15.21 33.35
C PRO A 189 4.96 -14.05 32.57
N VAL A 190 5.47 -13.08 33.31
CA VAL A 190 6.02 -11.83 32.76
C VAL A 190 7.37 -11.51 33.38
N LEU A 191 8.31 -11.09 32.55
CA LEU A 191 9.51 -10.39 33.00
C LEU A 191 9.29 -8.89 32.79
N THR A 192 9.44 -8.11 33.85
CA THR A 192 9.30 -6.64 33.80
C THR A 192 10.43 -5.93 34.52
N MET A 193 10.79 -4.73 34.07
CA MET A 193 11.69 -3.81 34.77
C MET A 193 10.94 -2.83 35.69
N SER A 194 9.61 -2.80 35.65
CA SER A 194 8.82 -1.80 36.38
C SER A 194 7.47 -2.38 36.84
N THR A 195 6.35 -1.86 36.34
CA THR A 195 5.01 -2.20 36.85
C THR A 195 4.37 -3.30 36.01
N CYS A 196 3.74 -4.27 36.65
CA CYS A 196 2.94 -5.25 35.94
C CYS A 196 1.74 -5.73 36.77
N THR A 197 0.57 -5.73 36.14
CA THR A 197 -0.63 -6.38 36.65
C THR A 197 -0.70 -7.77 36.03
N ALA A 198 -0.43 -8.81 36.80
CA ALA A 198 -0.47 -10.18 36.31
C ALA A 198 -1.34 -11.09 37.17
N HIS A 199 -2.05 -12.02 36.52
CA HIS A 199 -2.78 -13.10 37.21
C HIS A 199 -1.90 -14.35 37.46
N THR A 200 -0.60 -14.23 37.23
CA THR A 200 0.41 -15.30 37.31
C THR A 200 1.76 -14.68 37.77
N PRO A 201 2.84 -15.46 37.99
CA PRO A 201 4.09 -14.94 38.55
C PRO A 201 4.71 -13.80 37.73
N VAL A 202 5.10 -12.73 38.42
CA VAL A 202 5.84 -11.57 37.89
C VAL A 202 7.28 -11.69 38.34
N PHE A 203 8.22 -11.70 37.38
CA PHE A 203 9.65 -11.62 37.65
C PHE A 203 10.13 -10.19 37.38
N THR A 204 10.43 -9.46 38.45
CA THR A 204 10.99 -8.11 38.36
C THR A 204 12.51 -8.16 38.29
N MET A 205 13.08 -7.72 37.18
CA MET A 205 14.52 -7.57 37.03
C MET A 205 14.94 -6.29 37.77
N SER A 206 15.57 -6.46 38.93
CA SER A 206 16.11 -5.35 39.71
C SER A 206 17.44 -4.94 39.06
N THR A 207 17.57 -3.69 38.60
CA THR A 207 18.87 -3.09 38.25
C THR A 207 19.59 -2.62 39.50
#